data_AF-A0A5M3MKB5-F1
#
_entry.id   AF-A0A5M3MKB5-F1
#
_cell.length_a   1.000
_cell.length_b   1.000
_cell.length_c   1.000
_cell.angle_alpha   90.00
_cell.angle_beta   90.00
_cell.angle_gamma   90.00
#
_symmetry.space_group_name_H-M   'P 1'
#
loop_
_entity.id
_entity.type
_entity.pdbx_description
1 polymer ?
#
loop_
_entity_poly.entity_id
_entity_poly.type
_entity_poly.pdbx_seq_one_letter_code
_entity_poly.pdbx_strand_id
1 'polypeptide(L)' 'RPSDNQAESFLRSKLRIPAPTKLDLWALPDPPAGEPPSHPYRVLNCLAIWGSPQRRLQLREIRQALMDRFDWYREHP' A
#
# COMPACT_ATOMS: atom_id res chain seq x y z
N ARG A 1 11.82 -15.37 6.41
CA ARG A 1 11.03 -15.88 7.56
C ARG A 1 9.74 -16.47 6.97
N PRO A 2 9.29 -17.68 7.35
CA PRO A 2 8.11 -18.32 6.75
C PRO A 2 6.80 -17.52 6.88
N SER A 3 6.76 -16.52 7.76
CA SER A 3 5.67 -15.54 7.95
C SER A 3 5.41 -14.62 6.75
N ASP A 4 6.46 -14.30 5.98
CA ASP A 4 6.38 -13.23 4.98
C ASP A 4 5.66 -13.71 3.72
N ASN A 5 5.98 -14.92 3.25
CA ASN A 5 5.39 -15.48 2.03
C ASN A 5 3.88 -15.74 2.18
N GLN A 6 3.42 -16.12 3.37
CA GLN A 6 1.99 -16.30 3.65
C GLN A 6 1.26 -14.96 3.72
N ALA A 7 1.86 -13.96 4.37
CA ALA A 7 1.31 -12.60 4.41
C ALA A 7 1.24 -11.98 3.01
N GLU A 8 2.28 -12.17 2.19
CA GLU A 8 2.29 -11.75 0.78
C GLU A 8 1.17 -12.43 -0.01
N SER A 9 1.05 -13.76 0.09
CA SER A 9 0.01 -14.52 -0.61
C SER A 9 -1.40 -14.08 -0.20
N PHE A 10 -1.61 -13.85 1.10
CA PHE A 10 -2.87 -13.34 1.62
C PHE A 10 -3.20 -11.95 1.08
N LEU A 11 -2.24 -11.02 1.10
CA LEU A 11 -2.43 -9.66 0.58
C LEU A 11 -2.72 -9.66 -0.92
N ARG A 12 -1.96 -10.44 -1.70
CA ARG A 12 -2.18 -10.61 -3.14
C ARG A 12 -3.56 -11.15 -3.44
N SER A 13 -3.99 -12.20 -2.74
CA SER A 13 -5.33 -12.78 -2.91
C SER A 13 -6.43 -11.79 -2.54
N LYS A 14 -6.32 -11.14 -1.38
CA LYS A 14 -7.32 -10.17 -0.90
C LYS A 14 -7.46 -8.95 -1.80
N LEU A 15 -6.36 -8.47 -2.37
CA LEU A 15 -6.31 -7.27 -3.21
C LEU A 15 -6.36 -7.57 -4.71
N ARG A 16 -6.42 -8.85 -5.08
CA ARG A 16 -6.39 -9.33 -6.46
C ARG A 16 -5.18 -8.80 -7.25
N ILE A 17 -4.02 -8.74 -6.59
CA ILE A 17 -2.75 -8.32 -7.20
C ILE A 17 -2.01 -9.56 -7.71
N PRO A 18 -1.96 -9.81 -9.03
CA PRO A 18 -1.29 -10.98 -9.57
C PRO A 18 0.23 -10.88 -9.41
N ALA A 19 0.91 -12.02 -9.34
CA ALA A 19 2.33 -12.06 -9.66
C ALA A 19 2.49 -11.88 -11.19
N PRO A 20 3.49 -11.13 -11.69
CA PRO A 20 4.69 -10.63 -11.00
C PRO A 20 4.58 -9.19 -10.48
N THR A 21 3.38 -8.59 -10.43
CA THR A 21 3.20 -7.20 -9.99
C THR A 21 3.77 -7.01 -8.58
N LYS A 22 4.52 -5.92 -8.40
CA LYS A 22 5.10 -5.57 -7.09
C LYS A 22 3.97 -5.33 -6.09
N LEU A 23 4.09 -5.90 -4.89
CA LEU A 23 3.07 -5.74 -3.85
C LEU A 23 3.32 -4.43 -3.08
N ASP A 24 2.83 -3.32 -3.62
CA ASP A 24 2.94 -1.99 -3.02
C ASP A 24 1.71 -1.11 -3.31
N LEU A 25 1.78 0.16 -2.91
CA LEU A 25 0.70 1.12 -3.10
C LEU A 25 0.38 1.40 -4.58
N TRP A 26 1.33 1.21 -5.50
CA TRP A 26 1.15 1.43 -6.94
C TRP A 26 0.44 0.27 -7.63
N ALA A 27 0.32 -0.88 -6.97
CA ALA A 27 -0.48 -1.99 -7.46
C ALA A 27 -2.00 -1.78 -7.29
N LEU A 28 -2.41 -0.75 -6.56
CA LEU A 28 -3.82 -0.40 -6.38
C LEU A 28 -4.34 0.48 -7.53
N PRO A 29 -5.61 0.32 -7.94
CA PRO A 29 -6.24 1.22 -8.90
C PRO A 29 -6.29 2.65 -8.36
N ASP A 30 -6.30 3.61 -9.29
CA ASP A 30 -6.46 5.02 -8.92
C ASP A 30 -7.87 5.28 -8.38
N PRO A 31 -7.99 6.03 -7.26
CA PRO A 31 -9.29 6.53 -6.82
C PRO A 31 -9.83 7.58 -7.78
N PRO A 32 -11.14 7.87 -7.73
CA PRO A 32 -11.70 9.05 -8.39
C PRO A 32 -10.97 10.33 -7.96
N ALA A 33 -10.94 11.32 -8.84
CA ALA A 33 -10.25 12.58 -8.57
C ALA A 33 -10.83 13.28 -7.32
N GLY A 34 -9.97 13.62 -6.37
CA GLY A 34 -10.37 14.26 -5.11
C GLY A 34 -11.00 13.31 -4.09
N GLU A 35 -11.03 11.99 -4.33
CA GLU A 35 -11.54 10.99 -3.39
C GLU A 35 -10.42 10.18 -2.75
N PRO A 36 -10.61 9.69 -1.50
CA PRO A 36 -9.66 8.79 -0.87
C PRO A 36 -9.66 7.42 -1.56
N PRO A 37 -8.53 6.68 -1.49
CA PRO A 37 -8.51 5.28 -1.92
C PRO A 37 -9.58 4.45 -1.18
N SER A 38 -10.25 3.55 -1.91
CA SER A 38 -11.34 2.70 -1.39
C SER A 38 -10.88 1.64 -0.38
N HIS A 39 -9.59 1.58 -0.08
CA HIS A 39 -9.01 0.59 0.82
C HIS A 39 -8.81 1.14 2.23
N PRO A 40 -9.07 0.34 3.28
CA PRO A 40 -8.84 0.78 4.66
C PRO A 40 -7.38 1.18 4.92
N TYR A 41 -7.17 2.17 5.79
CA TYR A 41 -5.84 2.67 6.14
C TYR A 41 -4.85 1.56 6.56
N ARG A 42 -5.33 0.53 7.29
CA ARG A 42 -4.50 -0.64 7.65
C ARG A 42 -3.92 -1.35 6.43
N VAL A 43 -4.72 -1.53 5.37
CA VAL A 43 -4.29 -2.19 4.12
C VAL A 43 -3.25 -1.33 3.41
N LEU A 44 -3.50 -0.03 3.31
CA LEU A 44 -2.58 0.92 2.69
C LEU A 44 -1.24 0.95 3.43
N ASN A 45 -1.26 1.00 4.76
CA ASN A 45 -0.04 0.93 5.57
C ASN A 45 0.73 -0.37 5.34
N CYS A 46 0.04 -1.51 5.27
CA CYS A 46 0.68 -2.78 4.94
C CYS A 46 1.36 -2.71 3.57
N LEU A 47 0.69 -2.22 2.53
CA LEU A 47 1.28 -2.09 1.20
C LEU A 47 2.46 -1.11 1.15
N ALA A 48 2.39 -0.01 1.89
CA ALA A 48 3.51 0.93 2.01
C ALA A 48 4.75 0.24 2.60
N ILE A 49 4.55 -0.52 3.69
CA ILE A 49 5.61 -1.30 4.33
C ILE A 49 6.15 -2.37 3.37
N TRP A 50 5.27 -3.12 2.70
CA TRP A 50 5.66 -4.18 1.76
C TRP A 50 6.40 -3.66 0.52
N GLY A 51 6.04 -2.46 0.06
CA GLY A 51 6.72 -1.78 -1.03
C GLY A 51 8.09 -1.20 -0.66
N SER A 52 8.40 -1.11 0.64
CA SER A 52 9.67 -0.57 1.12
C SER A 52 10.79 -1.61 1.00
N PRO A 53 12.03 -1.20 0.62
CA PRO A 53 13.13 -2.15 0.44
C PRO A 53 13.45 -2.97 1.68
N GLN A 54 13.23 -2.40 2.87
CA GLN A 54 13.55 -3.03 4.16
C GLN A 54 12.33 -3.71 4.80
N ARG A 55 11.15 -3.68 4.16
CA ARG A 55 9.86 -4.14 4.72
C ARG A 55 9.55 -3.54 6.10
N ARG A 56 10.01 -2.31 6.30
CA ARG A 56 9.86 -1.50 7.51
C ARG A 56 9.78 -0.05 7.10
N LEU A 57 8.88 0.67 7.75
CA LEU A 57 8.73 2.12 7.63
C LEU A 57 8.27 2.67 8.98
N GLN A 58 8.73 3.85 9.33
CA GLN A 58 8.20 4.67 10.41
C GLN A 58 6.87 5.30 9.99
N LEU A 59 6.05 5.74 10.95
CA LEU A 59 4.75 6.34 10.67
C LEU A 59 4.85 7.55 9.72
N ARG A 60 5.89 8.38 9.85
CA ARG A 60 6.13 9.51 8.96
C ARG A 60 6.41 9.08 7.52
N GLU A 61 7.17 8.00 7.34
CA GLU A 61 7.51 7.48 6.01
C GLU A 61 6.30 6.78 5.36
N ILE A 62 5.46 6.10 6.16
CA ILE A 62 4.19 5.56 5.67
C ILE A 62 3.30 6.71 5.18
N ARG A 63 3.17 7.79 5.96
CA ARG A 63 2.38 8.96 5.55
C ARG A 63 2.94 9.57 4.26
N GLN A 64 4.26 9.72 4.16
CA GLN A 64 4.89 10.22 2.94
C GLN A 64 4.58 9.33 1.73
N ALA A 65 4.71 8.00 1.86
CA ALA A 65 4.40 7.08 0.77
C ALA A 65 2.92 7.16 0.32
N LEU A 66 1.99 7.41 1.26
CA LEU A 66 0.59 7.63 0.92
C LEU A 66 0.36 8.94 0.17
N MET A 67 1.03 10.02 0.58
CA MET A 67 1.01 11.31 -0.11
C MET A 67 1.64 11.25 -1.50
N ASP A 68 2.72 10.47 -1.64
CA ASP A 68 3.40 10.25 -2.92
C ASP A 68 2.52 9.47 -3.91
N ARG A 69 1.67 8.57 -3.40
CA ARG A 69 0.79 7.73 -4.24
C ARG A 69 -0.57 8.35 -4.52
N PHE A 70 -1.21 8.97 -3.53
CA PHE A 70 -2.59 9.43 -3.62
C PHE A 70 -2.70 10.91 -3.27
N ASP A 71 -3.19 11.68 -4.24
CA ASP A 71 -3.37 13.14 -4.17
C ASP A 71 -4.25 13.55 -3.00
N TRP A 72 -5.27 12.76 -2.68
CA TRP A 72 -6.16 13.02 -1.55
C TRP A 72 -5.41 13.20 -0.22
N TYR A 73 -4.36 12.41 0.03
CA TYR A 73 -3.55 12.55 1.26
C TYR A 73 -2.62 13.77 1.23
N ARG A 74 -2.29 14.32 0.05
CA ARG A 74 -1.57 15.61 -0.06
C ARG A 74 -2.46 16.78 0.32
N GLU A 75 -3.73 16.70 -0.05
CA GLU A 75 -4.73 17.74 0.21
C GLU A 75 -5.30 17.65 1.64
N HIS A 76 -5.22 16.47 2.28
CA HIS A 76 -5.74 16.19 3.63
C HIS A 76 -4.68 15.51 4.53
N PRO A 77 -3.66 16.25 5.01
CA PRO A 77 -2.48 15.70 5.70
C PRO A 77 -2.69 15.24 7.16
#